data_AF-A0A556CF91-F1
#
_entry.id   AF-A0A556CF91-F1
#
_cell.length_a   1.000
_cell.length_b   1.000
_cell.length_c   1.000
_cell.angle_alpha   90.00
_cell.angle_beta   90.00
_cell.angle_gamma   90.00
#
_symmetry.space_group_name_H-M   'P 1'
#
loop_
_entity.id
_entity.type
_entity.pdbx_description
1 polymer ?
#
loop_
_entity_poly.entity_id
_entity_poly.type
_entity_poly.pdbx_seq_one_letter_code
_entity_poly.pdbx_strand_id
1 'polypeptide(L)'
;MNLAEAATAEALRTSIESCLLTKASWALPVSGLPLLVGLGGLGIDRGIDTRTNELLEGEDWVQAVSELSPASRADCESAHPAIAVALLHAHASGVRIGPLGSSDDLLIPIDLSVAASDNAPLAPVPQAAEADDRIVRSLQAGDIGAVSAAIDAAADVHADLDLLDAAAVHMRTQGGRDYSFTTVFDERVHEVRSLCGTGTY
;
A
#
# COMPACT_ATOMS: atom_id res chain seq x y z
N MET A 1 -14.93 -12.95 13.87
CA MET A 1 -15.26 -12.23 12.64
C MET A 1 -16.76 -12.29 12.45
N ASN A 2 -17.43 -11.15 12.55
CA ASN A 2 -18.87 -11.00 12.32
C ASN A 2 -19.16 -11.11 10.80
N LEU A 3 -20.32 -11.64 10.42
CA LEU A 3 -20.78 -11.74 9.02
C LEU A 3 -20.77 -10.39 8.30
N ALA A 4 -21.07 -9.30 9.00
CA ALA A 4 -21.01 -7.95 8.43
C ALA A 4 -19.56 -7.53 8.10
N GLU A 5 -18.60 -7.81 8.98
CA GLU A 5 -17.18 -7.53 8.74
C GLU A 5 -16.62 -8.37 7.59
N ALA A 6 -17.05 -9.63 7.50
CA ALA A 6 -16.68 -10.52 6.41
C ALA A 6 -17.17 -10.01 5.05
N ALA A 7 -18.41 -9.53 4.99
CA ALA A 7 -18.99 -8.96 3.77
C ALA A 7 -18.28 -7.67 3.34
N THR A 8 -17.94 -6.77 4.28
CA THR A 8 -17.18 -5.56 3.96
C THR A 8 -15.77 -5.89 3.45
N ALA A 9 -15.06 -6.81 4.12
CA ALA A 9 -13.74 -7.24 3.69
C ALA A 9 -13.74 -7.93 2.30
N GLU A 10 -14.83 -8.62 1.93
CA GLU A 10 -15.00 -9.20 0.60
C GLU A 10 -15.23 -8.15 -0.49
N ALA A 11 -16.08 -7.15 -0.20
CA ALA A 11 -16.31 -6.02 -1.11
C ALA A 11 -15.02 -5.20 -1.35
N LEU A 12 -14.22 -5.00 -0.30
CA LEU A 12 -12.90 -4.40 -0.40
C LEU A 12 -11.99 -5.16 -1.35
N ARG A 13 -11.80 -6.46 -1.09
CA ARG A 13 -10.94 -7.32 -1.91
C ARG A 13 -11.34 -7.28 -3.37
N THR A 14 -12.64 -7.35 -3.64
CA THR A 14 -13.20 -7.27 -5.00
C THR A 14 -12.86 -5.94 -5.67
N SER A 15 -12.91 -4.83 -4.93
CA SER A 15 -12.59 -3.50 -5.45
C SER A 15 -11.09 -3.35 -5.75
N ILE A 16 -10.23 -3.85 -4.86
CA ILE A 16 -8.78 -3.88 -5.07
C ILE A 16 -8.44 -4.76 -6.28
N GLU A 17 -9.01 -5.95 -6.38
CA GLU A 17 -8.81 -6.86 -7.51
C GLU A 17 -9.25 -6.20 -8.82
N SER A 18 -10.44 -5.59 -8.84
CA SER A 18 -10.94 -4.87 -10.01
C SER A 18 -10.00 -3.75 -10.43
N CYS A 19 -9.41 -3.02 -9.47
CA CYS A 19 -8.41 -1.99 -9.73
C CYS A 19 -7.14 -2.58 -10.36
N LEU A 20 -6.57 -3.61 -9.72
CA LEU A 20 -5.33 -4.24 -10.17
C LEU A 20 -5.44 -4.80 -11.58
N LEU A 21 -6.60 -5.37 -11.92
CA LEU A 21 -6.88 -5.93 -13.25
C LEU A 21 -7.07 -4.87 -14.35
N THR A 22 -7.15 -3.57 -14.02
CA THR A 22 -7.26 -2.52 -15.04
C THR A 22 -5.99 -2.31 -15.86
N LYS A 23 -4.84 -2.80 -15.36
CA LYS A 23 -3.54 -2.70 -16.02
C LYS A 23 -2.85 -4.05 -16.09
N ALA A 24 -1.95 -4.21 -17.06
CA ALA A 24 -1.19 -5.45 -17.24
C ALA A 24 -0.07 -5.61 -16.20
N SER A 25 0.46 -4.49 -15.69
CA SER A 25 1.54 -4.45 -14.70
C SER A 25 1.53 -3.12 -13.96
N TRP A 26 1.99 -3.13 -12.71
CA TRP A 26 2.11 -1.93 -11.90
C TRP A 26 3.52 -1.75 -11.35
N ALA A 27 3.86 -0.52 -10.99
CA ALA A 27 5.06 -0.19 -10.23
C ALA A 27 4.68 0.36 -8.85
N LEU A 28 5.35 -0.10 -7.80
CA LEU A 28 5.31 0.51 -6.47
C LEU A 28 6.28 1.70 -6.41
N PRO A 29 6.02 2.71 -5.55
CA PRO A 29 6.86 3.90 -5.40
C PRO A 29 8.14 3.62 -4.58
N VAL A 30 8.87 2.57 -4.94
CA VAL A 30 10.13 2.17 -4.31
C VAL A 30 11.19 1.91 -5.37
N SER A 31 12.46 2.17 -5.05
CA SER A 31 13.58 1.99 -5.98
C SER A 31 13.91 0.52 -6.26
N GLY A 32 13.54 -0.37 -5.35
CA GLY A 32 13.71 -1.81 -5.45
C GLY A 32 12.72 -2.52 -4.54
N LEU A 33 12.36 -3.76 -4.90
CA LEU A 33 11.62 -4.64 -4.00
C LEU A 33 12.60 -5.43 -3.13
N PRO A 34 12.31 -5.63 -1.84
CA PRO A 34 13.07 -6.58 -1.02
C PRO A 34 12.92 -7.99 -1.59
N LEU A 35 13.89 -8.88 -1.34
CA LEU A 35 13.89 -10.22 -1.94
C LEU A 35 12.67 -11.04 -1.54
N LEU A 36 12.27 -10.94 -0.27
CA LEU A 36 11.07 -11.56 0.29
C LEU A 36 10.22 -10.49 0.95
N VAL A 37 8.90 -10.61 0.83
CA VAL A 37 7.94 -9.80 1.58
C VAL A 37 6.97 -10.69 2.33
N GLY A 38 6.82 -10.43 3.62
CA GLY A 38 5.83 -11.08 4.47
C GLY A 38 5.09 -10.02 5.28
N LEU A 39 3.88 -10.34 5.72
CA LEU A 39 3.17 -9.49 6.69
C LEU A 39 3.92 -9.57 8.04
N GLY A 40 4.23 -8.43 8.66
CA GLY A 40 4.86 -8.39 9.99
C GLY A 40 6.34 -8.81 10.03
N GLY A 41 7.19 -8.29 9.13
CA GLY A 41 8.66 -8.42 9.24
C GLY A 41 9.18 -9.84 9.07
N LEU A 42 8.60 -10.60 8.13
CA LEU A 42 8.85 -12.03 7.85
C LEU A 42 8.25 -13.04 8.85
N GLY A 43 7.54 -12.59 9.89
CA GLY A 43 7.08 -13.44 11.00
C GLY A 43 5.79 -14.25 10.79
N ILE A 44 5.21 -14.25 9.59
CA ILE A 44 4.04 -15.06 9.24
C ILE A 44 4.50 -16.19 8.31
N ASP A 45 3.94 -17.40 8.45
CA ASP A 45 4.27 -18.61 7.66
C ASP A 45 3.91 -18.51 6.15
N ARG A 46 3.91 -17.31 5.57
CA ARG A 46 3.75 -17.08 4.14
C ARG A 46 4.23 -15.70 3.72
N GLY A 47 4.61 -15.60 2.45
CA GLY A 47 4.99 -14.34 1.81
C GLY A 47 5.30 -14.50 0.33
N ILE A 48 5.64 -13.41 -0.34
CA ILE A 48 6.00 -13.41 -1.77
C ILE A 48 7.52 -13.37 -1.92
N ASP A 49 8.07 -14.26 -2.75
CA ASP A 49 9.40 -14.10 -3.31
C ASP A 49 9.32 -13.15 -4.51
N THR A 50 9.91 -11.96 -4.39
CA THR A 50 9.75 -10.91 -5.40
C THR A 50 10.58 -11.17 -6.66
N ARG A 51 11.52 -12.12 -6.60
CA ARG A 51 12.33 -12.53 -7.76
C ARG A 51 11.51 -13.39 -8.71
N THR A 52 10.74 -14.34 -8.15
CA THR A 52 9.95 -15.32 -8.90
C THR A 52 8.47 -14.94 -8.99
N ASN A 53 8.00 -14.02 -8.15
CA ASN A 53 6.59 -13.66 -7.96
C ASN A 53 5.73 -14.82 -7.42
N GLU A 54 6.37 -15.78 -6.74
CA GLU A 54 5.70 -16.93 -6.15
C GLU A 54 5.27 -16.65 -4.71
N LEU A 55 4.10 -17.17 -4.34
CA LEU A 55 3.67 -17.28 -2.96
C LEU A 55 4.34 -18.50 -2.34
N LEU A 56 5.11 -18.25 -1.29
CA LEU A 56 5.72 -19.29 -0.47
C LEU A 56 4.92 -19.42 0.83
N GLU A 57 4.68 -20.64 1.28
CA GLU A 57 3.92 -20.94 2.51
C GLU A 57 4.63 -22.04 3.31
N GLY A 58 4.41 -22.07 4.63
CA GLY A 58 4.91 -23.12 5.51
C GLY A 58 6.43 -23.31 5.43
N GLU A 59 6.87 -24.55 5.19
CA GLU A 59 8.29 -24.91 5.15
C GLU A 59 9.06 -24.18 4.05
N ASP A 60 8.45 -23.96 2.89
CA ASP A 60 9.09 -23.26 1.77
C ASP A 60 9.41 -21.80 2.13
N TRP A 61 8.48 -21.15 2.87
CA TRP A 61 8.71 -19.80 3.39
C TRP A 61 9.83 -19.77 4.43
N VAL A 62 9.78 -20.69 5.41
CA VAL A 62 10.79 -20.78 6.47
C VAL A 62 12.18 -21.03 5.87
N GLN A 63 12.27 -21.91 4.87
CA GLN A 63 13.52 -22.19 4.18
C GLN A 63 14.03 -20.94 3.46
N ALA A 64 13.20 -20.28 2.64
CA ALA A 64 13.60 -19.09 1.90
C ALA A 64 14.09 -17.96 2.83
N VAL A 65 13.40 -17.74 3.95
CA VAL A 65 13.83 -16.76 4.98
C VAL A 65 15.15 -17.17 5.63
N SER A 66 15.36 -18.47 5.90
CA SER A 66 16.60 -18.97 6.53
C SER A 66 17.84 -18.86 5.63
N GLU A 67 17.63 -18.84 4.30
CA GLU A 67 18.69 -18.72 3.29
C GLU A 67 19.09 -17.26 3.03
N LEU A 68 18.36 -16.28 3.56
CA LEU A 68 18.69 -14.87 3.40
C LEU A 68 20.02 -14.53 4.08
N SER A 69 20.83 -13.72 3.39
CA SER A 69 21.97 -13.07 4.03
C SER A 69 21.50 -12.11 5.13
N PRO A 70 22.31 -11.82 6.16
CA PRO A 70 21.93 -10.87 7.21
C PRO A 70 21.52 -9.49 6.68
N ALA A 71 22.19 -9.01 5.63
CA ALA A 71 21.84 -7.74 4.99
C ALA A 71 20.47 -7.82 4.30
N SER A 72 20.27 -8.84 3.47
CA SER A 72 18.99 -9.05 2.78
C SER A 72 17.83 -9.25 3.75
N ARG A 73 18.08 -9.91 4.89
CA ARG A 73 17.10 -10.08 5.95
C ARG A 73 16.71 -8.74 6.57
N ALA A 74 17.69 -7.90 6.91
CA ALA A 74 17.42 -6.56 7.43
C ALA A 74 16.65 -5.70 6.42
N ASP A 75 16.98 -5.80 5.13
CA ASP A 75 16.26 -5.10 4.06
C ASP A 75 14.80 -5.57 3.95
N CYS A 76 14.55 -6.87 4.07
CA CYS A 76 13.19 -7.42 4.05
C CYS A 76 12.39 -7.07 5.32
N GLU A 77 13.03 -7.06 6.49
CA GLU A 77 12.41 -6.72 7.78
C GLU A 77 12.08 -5.22 7.89
N SER A 78 12.88 -4.36 7.24
CA SER A 78 12.66 -2.90 7.21
C SER A 78 11.75 -2.44 6.07
N ALA A 79 11.34 -3.33 5.17
CA ALA A 79 10.44 -3.00 4.08
C ALA A 79 9.07 -2.56 4.62
N HIS A 80 8.50 -1.54 3.98
CA HIS A 80 7.19 -1.01 4.35
C HIS A 80 6.11 -2.10 4.24
N PRO A 81 5.30 -2.38 5.28
CA PRO A 81 4.37 -3.50 5.31
C PRO A 81 3.30 -3.45 4.20
N ALA A 82 2.88 -2.25 3.79
CA ALA A 82 1.95 -2.08 2.68
C ALA A 82 2.49 -2.62 1.32
N ILE A 83 3.81 -2.77 1.15
CA ILE A 83 4.41 -3.46 -0.01
C ILE A 83 3.97 -4.93 -0.03
N ALA A 84 4.03 -5.60 1.13
CA ALA A 84 3.62 -7.00 1.25
C ALA A 84 2.12 -7.17 0.97
N VAL A 85 1.29 -6.26 1.49
CA VAL A 85 -0.16 -6.25 1.23
C VAL A 85 -0.45 -6.11 -0.27
N ALA A 86 0.16 -5.12 -0.92
CA ALA A 86 0.00 -4.89 -2.35
C ALA A 86 0.40 -6.11 -3.19
N LEU A 87 1.55 -6.72 -2.89
CA LEU A 87 2.06 -7.89 -3.61
C LEU A 87 1.19 -9.13 -3.41
N LEU A 88 0.63 -9.34 -2.21
CA LEU A 88 -0.30 -10.43 -1.95
C LEU A 88 -1.61 -10.28 -2.74
N HIS A 89 -2.18 -9.07 -2.80
CA HIS A 89 -3.37 -8.81 -3.61
C HIS A 89 -3.10 -8.99 -5.11
N ALA A 90 -1.95 -8.52 -5.58
CA ALA A 90 -1.56 -8.68 -6.98
C ALA A 90 -1.34 -10.15 -7.35
N HIS A 91 -0.65 -10.92 -6.50
CA HIS A 91 -0.49 -12.35 -6.68
C HIS A 91 -1.84 -13.07 -6.77
N ALA A 92 -2.76 -12.79 -5.84
CA ALA A 92 -4.10 -13.38 -5.85
C ALA A 92 -4.89 -13.05 -7.13
N SER A 93 -4.62 -11.89 -7.73
CA SER A 93 -5.26 -11.42 -8.97
C SER A 93 -4.50 -11.83 -10.24
N GLY A 94 -3.37 -12.54 -10.12
CA GLY A 94 -2.50 -12.87 -11.25
C GLY A 94 -1.78 -11.67 -11.88
N VAL A 95 -1.70 -10.55 -11.17
CA VAL A 95 -1.07 -9.30 -11.62
C VAL A 95 0.36 -9.21 -11.09
N ARG A 96 1.28 -8.70 -11.91
CA ARG A 96 2.66 -8.46 -11.49
C ARG A 96 2.86 -7.01 -11.07
N ILE A 97 3.57 -6.82 -9.97
CA ILE A 97 4.03 -5.53 -9.48
C ILE A 97 5.55 -5.54 -9.43
N GLY A 98 6.19 -4.48 -9.93
CA GLY A 98 7.62 -4.25 -9.78
C GLY A 98 7.94 -2.96 -9.04
N PRO A 99 9.24 -2.61 -8.91
CA PRO A 99 9.66 -1.32 -8.38
C PRO A 99 9.46 -0.19 -9.42
N LEU A 100 9.76 1.05 -9.04
CA LEU A 100 9.78 2.19 -9.96
C LEU A 100 10.62 1.89 -11.21
N GLY A 101 10.12 2.34 -12.36
CA GLY A 101 10.73 2.09 -13.68
C GLY A 101 10.37 0.73 -14.30
N SER A 102 9.61 -0.13 -13.62
CA SER A 102 9.10 -1.38 -14.20
C SER A 102 7.75 -1.23 -14.94
N SER A 103 7.00 -0.16 -14.66
CA SER A 103 5.75 0.20 -15.31
C SER A 103 5.54 1.72 -15.25
N ASP A 104 4.81 2.26 -16.23
CA ASP A 104 4.33 3.65 -16.23
C ASP A 104 3.08 3.81 -15.35
N ASP A 105 2.43 2.70 -14.97
CA ASP A 105 1.28 2.67 -14.08
C ASP A 105 1.73 2.47 -12.62
N LEU A 106 1.51 3.48 -11.78
CA LEU A 106 1.86 3.44 -10.36
C LEU A 106 0.73 2.87 -9.51
N LEU A 107 1.06 1.95 -8.61
CA LEU A 107 0.23 1.52 -7.51
C LEU A 107 0.74 2.17 -6.23
N ILE A 108 -0.10 2.94 -5.54
CA ILE A 108 0.27 3.64 -4.31
C ILE A 108 -0.58 3.06 -3.16
N PRO A 109 -0.03 2.13 -2.35
CA PRO A 109 -0.67 1.69 -1.11
C PRO A 109 -0.63 2.83 -0.09
N ILE A 110 -1.76 3.11 0.55
CA ILE A 110 -1.84 4.17 1.57
C ILE A 110 -2.64 3.66 2.75
N ASP A 111 -2.09 3.84 3.94
CA ASP A 111 -2.73 3.54 5.20
C ASP A 111 -3.11 4.87 5.89
N LEU A 112 -4.41 5.17 5.89
CA LEU A 112 -4.95 6.32 6.60
C LEU A 112 -4.94 6.11 8.11
N SER A 113 -5.35 7.12 8.89
CA SER A 113 -5.23 7.10 10.33
C SER A 113 -5.89 5.88 10.98
N VAL A 114 -5.11 5.15 11.79
CA VAL A 114 -5.60 4.08 12.66
C VAL A 114 -6.16 4.60 14.00
N ALA A 115 -6.35 5.92 14.12
CA ALA A 115 -6.83 6.62 15.30
C ALA A 115 -8.01 7.57 14.98
N ALA A 116 -8.67 7.40 13.82
CA ALA A 116 -9.73 8.28 13.35
C ALA A 116 -11.01 8.23 14.20
N SER A 117 -11.18 7.22 15.06
CA SER A 117 -12.38 7.05 15.88
C SER A 117 -12.23 6.09 17.06
N ASP A 118 -13.29 5.99 17.86
CA ASP A 118 -13.39 5.09 19.03
C ASP A 118 -13.32 3.60 18.66
N ASN A 119 -13.59 3.25 17.40
CA ASN A 119 -13.53 1.87 16.91
C ASN A 119 -12.22 1.55 16.19
N ALA A 120 -11.33 2.54 16.03
CA ALA A 120 -10.06 2.36 15.36
C ALA A 120 -9.08 1.55 16.24
N PRO A 121 -8.03 0.93 15.66
CA PRO A 121 -7.07 0.12 16.41
C PRO A 121 -6.32 0.89 17.51
N LEU A 122 -6.14 2.20 17.36
CA LEU A 122 -5.51 3.07 18.34
C LEU A 122 -6.53 3.99 19.01
N ALA A 123 -6.15 4.54 20.16
CA ALA A 123 -6.95 5.54 20.86
C ALA A 123 -7.22 6.73 19.94
N PRO A 124 -8.45 7.28 19.92
CA PRO A 124 -8.82 8.38 19.05
C PRO A 124 -7.90 9.58 19.20
N VAL A 125 -7.42 10.10 18.08
CA VAL A 125 -6.67 11.36 18.03
C VAL A 125 -7.58 12.46 17.49
N PRO A 126 -7.70 13.62 18.18
CA PRO A 126 -8.46 14.74 17.65
C PRO A 126 -7.98 15.13 16.25
N GLN A 127 -8.92 15.39 15.34
CA GLN A 127 -8.68 15.81 13.95
C GLN A 127 -8.18 14.71 12.99
N ALA A 128 -7.99 13.47 13.45
CA ALA A 128 -7.55 12.37 12.60
C ALA A 128 -8.54 12.07 11.46
N ALA A 129 -9.84 12.01 11.76
CA ALA A 129 -10.87 11.80 10.74
C ALA A 129 -10.92 12.93 9.70
N GLU A 130 -10.80 14.20 10.14
CA GLU A 130 -10.77 15.35 9.24
C GLU A 130 -9.50 15.40 8.38
N ALA A 131 -8.38 14.88 8.90
CA ALA A 131 -7.13 14.73 8.15
C ALA A 131 -7.28 13.68 7.06
N ASP A 132 -7.83 12.50 7.38
CA ASP A 132 -8.12 11.44 6.41
C ASP A 132 -9.03 11.94 5.29
N ASP A 133 -10.11 12.64 5.62
CA ASP A 133 -11.03 13.22 4.65
C ASP A 133 -10.36 14.30 3.77
N ARG A 134 -9.34 14.99 4.29
CA ARG A 134 -8.56 15.94 3.50
C ARG A 134 -7.63 15.22 2.53
N ILE A 135 -6.92 14.18 2.98
CA ILE A 135 -6.06 13.33 2.14
C ILE A 135 -6.88 12.76 0.97
N VAL A 136 -8.02 12.14 1.29
CA VAL A 136 -8.97 11.59 0.31
C VAL A 136 -9.37 12.63 -0.74
N ARG A 137 -9.80 13.83 -0.30
CA ARG A 137 -10.25 14.88 -1.21
C ARG A 137 -9.12 15.44 -2.07
N SER A 138 -7.92 15.62 -1.51
CA SER A 138 -6.74 16.08 -2.25
C SER A 138 -6.37 15.10 -3.36
N LEU A 139 -6.40 13.80 -3.07
CA LEU A 139 -6.13 12.74 -4.05
C LEU A 139 -7.20 12.71 -5.15
N GLN A 140 -8.48 12.80 -4.81
CA GLN A 140 -9.57 12.88 -5.79
C GLN A 140 -9.48 14.11 -6.70
N ALA A 141 -9.02 15.24 -6.14
CA ALA A 141 -8.86 16.48 -6.89
C ALA A 141 -7.59 16.49 -7.77
N GLY A 142 -6.68 15.54 -7.58
CA GLY A 142 -5.36 15.54 -8.22
C GLY A 142 -4.48 16.72 -7.82
N ASP A 143 -4.73 17.33 -6.66
CA ASP A 143 -3.98 18.49 -6.19
C ASP A 143 -2.71 18.03 -5.45
N ILE A 144 -1.60 17.93 -6.19
CA ILE A 144 -0.29 17.53 -5.66
C ILE A 144 0.17 18.44 -4.50
N GLY A 145 -0.14 19.74 -4.56
CA GLY A 145 0.21 20.67 -3.49
C GLY A 145 -0.54 20.35 -2.20
N ALA A 146 -1.84 20.05 -2.31
CA ALA A 146 -2.67 19.65 -1.19
C ALA A 146 -2.33 18.23 -0.68
N VAL A 147 -1.86 17.33 -1.54
CA VAL A 147 -1.34 16.01 -1.15
C VAL A 147 -0.04 16.15 -0.35
N SER A 148 0.93 16.97 -0.81
CA SER A 148 2.16 17.24 -0.05
C SER A 148 1.88 17.86 1.31
N ALA A 149 0.98 18.84 1.39
CA ALA A 149 0.59 19.42 2.67
C ALA A 149 -0.08 18.41 3.62
N ALA A 150 -0.72 17.37 3.08
CA ALA A 150 -1.35 16.31 3.87
C ALA A 150 -0.32 15.27 4.36
N ILE A 151 0.70 14.96 3.55
CA ILE A 151 1.89 14.17 3.95
C ILE A 151 2.57 14.81 5.14
N ASP A 152 2.86 16.11 5.07
CA ASP A 152 3.56 16.83 6.15
C ASP A 152 2.79 16.80 7.48
N ALA A 153 1.46 16.64 7.44
CA ALA A 153 0.58 16.59 8.60
C ALA A 153 0.26 15.16 9.10
N ALA A 154 0.75 14.12 8.42
CA ALA A 154 0.37 12.73 8.67
C ALA A 154 0.88 12.20 10.01
N ALA A 155 2.09 12.60 10.40
CA ALA A 155 2.73 12.18 11.65
C ALA A 155 1.91 12.56 12.89
N ASP A 156 1.18 13.68 12.81
CA ASP A 156 0.37 14.19 13.92
C ASP A 156 -0.91 13.36 14.15
N VAL A 157 -1.30 12.51 13.19
CA VAL A 157 -2.56 11.73 13.22
C VAL A 157 -2.36 10.23 13.09
N HIS A 158 -1.13 9.73 13.21
CA HIS A 158 -0.80 8.31 13.04
C HIS A 158 -1.25 7.72 11.70
N ALA A 159 -1.17 8.51 10.62
CA ALA A 159 -1.31 8.01 9.26
C ALA A 159 0.07 7.66 8.69
N ASP A 160 0.17 6.58 7.92
CA ASP A 160 1.40 6.17 7.26
C ASP A 160 1.33 6.52 5.76
N LEU A 161 1.98 7.64 5.42
CA LEU A 161 1.97 8.21 4.07
C LEU A 161 3.33 8.12 3.37
N ASP A 162 4.26 7.29 3.87
CA ASP A 162 5.63 7.21 3.34
C ASP A 162 5.66 6.83 1.85
N LEU A 163 4.83 5.85 1.43
CA LEU A 163 4.73 5.45 0.03
C LEU A 163 4.04 6.51 -0.84
N LEU A 164 3.11 7.28 -0.28
CA LEU A 164 2.49 8.41 -0.98
C LEU A 164 3.49 9.56 -1.19
N ASP A 165 4.34 9.84 -0.20
CA ASP A 165 5.42 10.82 -0.37
C ASP A 165 6.42 10.37 -1.44
N ALA A 166 6.86 9.12 -1.38
CA ALA A 166 7.75 8.56 -2.39
C ALA A 166 7.16 8.66 -3.81
N ALA A 167 5.86 8.39 -3.96
CA ALA A 167 5.15 8.56 -5.23
C ALA A 167 5.10 10.04 -5.66
N ALA A 168 4.74 10.95 -4.75
CA ALA A 168 4.66 12.39 -5.03
C ALA A 168 6.02 12.99 -5.41
N VAL A 169 7.11 12.56 -4.76
CA VAL A 169 8.48 12.93 -5.13
C VAL A 169 8.79 12.43 -6.54
N HIS A 170 8.55 11.15 -6.83
CA HIS A 170 8.80 10.57 -8.15
C HIS A 170 8.04 11.32 -9.25
N MET A 171 6.74 11.54 -9.06
CA MET A 171 5.89 12.27 -10.01
C MET A 171 6.44 13.68 -10.26
N ARG A 172 6.76 14.45 -9.20
CA ARG A 172 7.36 15.79 -9.34
C ARG A 172 8.65 15.79 -10.16
N THR A 173 9.52 14.78 -9.98
CA THR A 173 10.78 14.69 -10.73
C THR A 173 10.61 14.38 -12.23
N GLN A 174 9.49 13.79 -12.63
CA GLN A 174 9.19 13.46 -14.03
C GLN A 174 8.61 14.64 -14.84
N GLY A 175 8.45 15.82 -14.23
CA GLY A 175 8.27 17.07 -14.98
C GLY A 175 6.84 17.42 -15.42
N GLY A 176 5.83 17.18 -14.57
CA GLY A 176 4.54 17.88 -14.66
C GLY A 176 3.64 17.46 -15.83
N ARG A 177 3.60 16.17 -16.17
CA ARG A 177 2.56 15.65 -17.08
C ARG A 177 1.21 15.64 -16.37
N ASP A 178 0.12 15.58 -17.15
CA ASP A 178 -1.25 15.50 -16.60
C ASP A 178 -1.39 14.23 -15.76
N TYR A 179 -1.28 14.38 -14.45
CA TYR A 179 -1.47 13.30 -13.49
C TYR A 179 -2.95 13.13 -13.23
N SER A 180 -3.47 11.94 -13.49
CA SER A 180 -4.81 11.56 -13.03
C SER A 180 -4.66 10.48 -11.97
N PHE A 181 -5.14 10.78 -10.76
CA PHE A 181 -5.30 9.77 -9.72
C PHE A 181 -6.63 9.06 -9.95
N THR A 182 -6.62 7.80 -10.38
CA THR A 182 -7.84 6.98 -10.22
C THR A 182 -7.73 6.31 -8.87
N THR A 183 -8.57 6.76 -7.95
CA THR A 183 -8.53 6.30 -6.57
C THR A 183 -9.65 5.31 -6.32
N VAL A 184 -9.28 4.10 -5.90
CA VAL A 184 -10.23 3.13 -5.37
C VAL A 184 -10.18 3.24 -3.84
N PHE A 185 -11.31 3.68 -3.28
CA PHE A 185 -11.51 3.78 -1.83
C PHE A 185 -12.12 2.47 -1.32
N ASP A 186 -11.53 1.92 -0.28
CA ASP A 186 -12.27 1.00 0.57
C ASP A 186 -13.34 1.74 1.40
N GLU A 187 -14.45 1.06 1.65
CA GLU A 187 -15.38 1.47 2.70
C GLU A 187 -14.91 0.90 4.06
N ARG A 188 -14.88 1.79 5.06
CA ARG A 188 -14.57 1.55 6.49
C ARG A 188 -14.56 0.09 6.94
N VAL A 189 -13.40 -0.59 6.88
CA VAL A 189 -13.15 -1.81 7.65
C VAL A 189 -12.43 -1.39 8.94
N HIS A 190 -13.14 -1.47 10.08
CA HIS A 190 -12.67 -0.96 11.39
C HIS A 190 -12.33 0.55 11.40
N GLU A 191 -12.98 1.32 10.52
CA GLU A 191 -12.75 2.76 10.31
C GLU A 191 -11.36 3.15 9.78
N VAL A 192 -10.53 2.16 9.43
CA VAL A 192 -9.29 2.36 8.66
C VAL A 192 -9.64 2.38 7.18
N ARG A 193 -9.13 3.37 6.45
CA ARG A 193 -9.27 3.46 4.99
C ARG A 193 -7.94 3.06 4.35
N SER A 194 -7.91 1.93 3.65
CA SER A 194 -6.79 1.60 2.77
C SER A 194 -7.08 2.13 1.37
N LEU A 195 -6.14 2.88 0.81
CA LEU A 195 -6.28 3.50 -0.51
C LEU A 195 -5.39 2.78 -1.51
N CYS A 196 -5.93 2.61 -2.71
CA CYS A 196 -5.16 2.33 -3.90
C CYS A 196 -5.25 3.55 -4.81
N GLY A 197 -4.18 4.34 -4.84
CA GLY A 197 -4.01 5.41 -5.81
C GLY A 197 -3.38 4.85 -7.07
N THR A 198 -3.97 5.11 -8.23
CA THR A 198 -3.35 4.81 -9.52
C THR A 198 -2.88 6.10 -10.18
N GLY A 199 -1.69 6.10 -10.76
CA GLY A 199 -1.17 7.25 -11.50
C GLY A 199 -0.50 6.81 -12.79
N THR A 200 -0.68 7.59 -13.86
CA THR A 200 0.05 7.42 -15.13
C THR A 200 0.99 8.60 -15.31
N TYR A 201 2.21 8.36 -15.82
CA TYR A 201 3.16 9.41 -16.23
C TYR A 201 3.67 9.21 -17.66
#